data_AF-A0A8B8G1X9-F1
#
_entry.id   AF-A0A8B8G1X9-F1
#
_cell.length_a   1.000
_cell.length_b   1.000
_cell.length_c   1.000
_cell.angle_alpha   90.00
_cell.angle_beta   90.00
_cell.angle_gamma   90.00
#
_symmetry.space_group_name_H-M   'P 1'
#
loop_
_entity.id
_entity.type
_entity.pdbx_description
1 polymer ?
#
loop_
_entity_poly.entity_id
_entity_poly.type
_entity_poly.pdbx_seq_one_letter_code
_entity_poly.pdbx_strand_id
1 'polypeptide(L)'
;MSGKISGLIARIRNILPSVTWHHCCIHREAIISKKIPTQLKEVLDEADMDSEHYQLLLHSEIRWLSRGKVLSRLFKLRHEVRLFFIEHKSSITLSERLNDFSWLASLAYLSDIFAHLNVLNLSLQGSHVTIFKVEDKIEAMIKKLELWNLRLSKKNYDSFQNFNNFLELTKEELSGEVSKYIKQHIEDLQRSFRDYFLLTSPEEDNLIEISTNGSLKLQFNQKSLENFWLHVQKDYPVLSSKALKVLIPFPTTYLCEKAFSALVYVKNKFRNRLENVESELRLKLSNIEPNIEKLMSEMQYHPSH
;
A
#
# COMPACT_ATOMS: atom_id res chain seq x y z
N MET A 1 3.62 14.89 -9.61
CA MET A 1 4.83 15.54 -9.05
C MET A 1 6.12 14.71 -9.24
N SER A 2 6.04 13.37 -9.34
CA SER A 2 7.17 12.43 -9.57
C SER A 2 7.29 11.94 -11.04
N GLY A 3 6.92 12.77 -12.02
CA GLY A 3 6.95 12.38 -13.44
C GLY A 3 8.37 12.16 -14.00
N LYS A 4 8.55 11.08 -14.76
CA LYS A 4 9.84 10.70 -15.39
C LYS A 4 10.25 11.62 -16.54
N ILE A 5 9.29 12.34 -17.13
CA ILE A 5 9.47 13.19 -18.32
C ILE A 5 9.53 14.68 -17.95
N SER A 6 8.67 15.15 -17.03
CA SER A 6 8.58 16.57 -16.65
C SER A 6 8.46 16.84 -15.14
N GLY A 7 8.58 15.81 -14.29
CA GLY A 7 8.45 15.93 -12.84
C GLY A 7 9.79 15.94 -12.09
N LEU A 8 9.73 15.75 -10.76
CA LEU A 8 10.89 15.75 -9.87
C LEU A 8 12.02 14.83 -10.35
N ILE A 9 11.67 13.65 -10.87
CA ILE A 9 12.65 12.67 -11.38
C ILE A 9 13.44 13.24 -12.57
N ALA A 10 12.76 13.91 -13.50
CA ALA A 10 13.40 14.52 -14.66
C ALA A 10 14.37 15.63 -14.21
N ARG A 11 13.94 16.46 -13.24
CA ARG A 11 14.78 17.54 -12.70
C ARG A 11 16.02 17.03 -11.97
N ILE A 12 15.90 15.97 -11.19
CA ILE A 12 17.05 15.36 -10.49
C ILE A 12 17.99 14.70 -11.50
N ARG A 13 17.46 14.00 -12.52
CA ARG A 13 18.29 13.37 -13.56
C ARG A 13 19.06 14.34 -14.43
N ASN A 14 18.57 15.56 -14.60
CA ASN A 14 19.31 16.61 -15.30
C ASN A 14 20.58 17.04 -14.54
N ILE A 15 20.60 16.89 -13.21
CA ILE A 15 21.75 17.20 -12.37
C ILE A 15 22.61 15.96 -12.15
N LEU A 16 21.97 14.79 -11.95
CA LEU A 16 22.62 13.52 -11.69
C LEU A 16 22.04 12.41 -12.59
N PRO A 17 22.59 12.20 -13.80
CA PRO A 17 22.04 11.24 -14.77
C PRO A 17 22.05 9.79 -14.27
N SER A 18 22.97 9.46 -13.36
CA SER A 18 23.12 8.14 -12.75
C SER A 18 22.09 7.85 -11.65
N VAL A 19 21.21 8.80 -11.30
CA VAL A 19 20.23 8.59 -10.23
C VAL A 19 19.24 7.49 -10.61
N THR A 20 19.23 6.44 -9.80
CA THR A 20 18.24 5.36 -9.88
C THR A 20 16.98 5.79 -9.15
N TRP A 21 15.83 5.48 -9.73
CA TRP A 21 14.54 5.75 -9.12
C TRP A 21 13.82 4.42 -8.91
N HIS A 22 13.39 4.19 -7.68
CA HIS A 22 12.65 2.99 -7.31
C HIS A 22 11.39 3.42 -6.57
N HIS A 23 10.26 2.84 -6.96
CA HIS A 23 9.03 2.96 -6.19
C HIS A 23 9.18 2.20 -4.88
N CYS A 24 8.69 2.77 -3.80
CA CYS A 24 8.66 2.10 -2.51
C CYS A 24 7.75 0.87 -2.54
N CYS A 25 7.93 -0.02 -1.56
CA CYS A 25 7.14 -1.24 -1.46
C CYS A 25 5.62 -0.98 -1.46
N ILE A 26 5.20 0.05 -0.74
CA ILE A 26 3.80 0.48 -0.62
C ILE A 26 3.28 1.02 -1.96
N HIS A 27 4.10 1.77 -2.69
CA HIS A 27 3.73 2.27 -4.01
C HIS A 27 3.70 1.12 -5.04
N ARG A 28 4.62 0.15 -4.96
CA ARG A 28 4.58 -1.06 -5.82
C ARG A 28 3.33 -1.89 -5.55
N GLU A 29 2.97 -2.10 -4.29
CA GLU A 29 1.69 -2.72 -3.90
C GLU A 29 0.52 -1.94 -4.48
N ALA A 30 0.49 -0.62 -4.34
CA ALA A 30 -0.55 0.22 -4.92
C ALA A 30 -0.60 0.18 -6.46
N ILE A 31 0.52 -0.04 -7.16
CA ILE A 31 0.54 -0.29 -8.61
C ILE A 31 -0.07 -1.65 -8.93
N ILE A 32 0.29 -2.68 -8.17
CA ILE A 32 -0.20 -4.05 -8.37
C ILE A 32 -1.71 -4.11 -8.15
N SER A 33 -2.19 -3.47 -7.09
CA SER A 33 -3.60 -3.38 -6.74
C SER A 33 -4.42 -2.51 -7.70
N LYS A 34 -3.79 -1.84 -8.69
CA LYS A 34 -4.48 -1.16 -9.81
C LYS A 34 -4.71 -2.05 -11.03
N LYS A 35 -4.15 -3.27 -11.05
CA LYS A 35 -4.46 -4.26 -12.10
C LYS A 35 -5.78 -4.96 -11.77
N ILE A 36 -6.86 -4.28 -12.10
CA ILE A 36 -8.22 -4.74 -11.86
C ILE A 36 -8.91 -4.96 -13.21
N PRO A 37 -9.60 -6.09 -13.43
CA PRO A 37 -10.43 -6.29 -14.61
C PRO A 37 -11.40 -5.14 -14.82
N THR A 38 -11.65 -4.76 -16.08
CA THR A 38 -12.48 -3.60 -16.47
C THR A 38 -13.82 -3.55 -15.76
N GLN A 39 -14.51 -4.69 -15.64
CA GLN A 39 -15.84 -4.79 -15.03
C GLN A 39 -15.82 -4.51 -13.53
N LEU A 40 -14.77 -4.97 -12.83
CA LEU A 40 -14.58 -4.65 -11.41
C LEU A 40 -14.10 -3.21 -11.22
N LYS A 41 -13.37 -2.66 -12.20
CA LYS A 41 -12.94 -1.28 -12.20
C LYS A 41 -14.11 -0.31 -12.38
N GLU A 42 -15.08 -0.64 -13.24
CA GLU A 42 -16.32 0.13 -13.39
C GLU A 42 -17.08 0.23 -12.06
N VAL A 43 -17.19 -0.87 -11.31
CA VAL A 43 -17.80 -0.87 -9.96
C VAL A 43 -17.05 0.07 -9.01
N LEU A 44 -15.72 0.10 -9.07
CA LEU A 44 -14.91 1.01 -8.27
C LEU A 44 -15.11 2.48 -8.65
N ASP A 45 -15.09 2.77 -9.95
CA ASP A 45 -15.21 4.13 -10.48
C ASP A 45 -16.63 4.68 -10.23
N GLU A 46 -17.67 3.86 -10.38
CA GLU A 46 -19.06 4.22 -10.05
C GLU A 46 -19.26 4.43 -8.54
N ALA A 47 -18.61 3.62 -7.69
CA ALA A 47 -18.69 3.74 -6.24
C ALA A 47 -17.93 4.95 -5.66
N ASP A 48 -16.95 5.51 -6.38
CA ASP A 48 -16.10 6.62 -5.91
C ASP A 48 -16.75 8.01 -6.12
N MET A 49 -17.98 8.10 -6.66
CA MET A 49 -18.79 9.33 -6.84
C MET A 49 -17.91 10.57 -7.09
N ASP A 50 -17.31 10.66 -8.27
CA ASP A 50 -16.38 11.74 -8.64
C ASP A 50 -17.05 13.12 -8.46
N SER A 51 -16.54 13.92 -7.53
CA SER A 51 -16.78 15.36 -7.51
C SER A 51 -16.06 15.99 -8.71
N GLU A 52 -16.66 16.94 -9.40
CA GLU A 52 -16.08 17.67 -10.56
C GLU A 52 -14.73 18.38 -10.30
N HIS A 53 -14.18 18.28 -9.09
CA HIS A 53 -12.89 18.85 -8.72
C HIS A 53 -11.75 17.82 -8.80
N TYR A 54 -11.36 17.49 -10.04
CA TYR A 54 -10.20 16.64 -10.37
C TYR A 54 -8.85 17.15 -9.83
N GLN A 55 -8.74 18.37 -9.31
CA GLN A 55 -7.45 19.04 -9.13
C GLN A 55 -6.80 18.91 -7.74
N LEU A 56 -7.53 18.50 -6.70
CA LEU A 56 -7.01 18.59 -5.31
C LEU A 56 -6.91 17.27 -4.53
N LEU A 57 -7.52 16.18 -5.01
CA LEU A 57 -7.49 14.88 -4.33
C LEU A 57 -6.65 13.80 -5.04
N LEU A 58 -6.14 14.07 -6.26
CA LEU A 58 -5.26 13.15 -7.01
C LEU A 58 -3.81 13.07 -6.49
N HIS A 59 -3.44 13.78 -5.42
CA HIS A 59 -2.03 14.02 -5.08
C HIS A 59 -1.42 13.22 -3.92
N SER A 60 -1.96 12.05 -3.59
CA SER A 60 -1.10 11.04 -2.95
C SER A 60 -1.49 9.63 -3.35
N GLU A 61 -0.54 8.95 -4.01
CA GLU A 61 -0.58 7.53 -4.39
C GLU A 61 -0.72 6.59 -3.17
N ILE A 62 -0.69 7.16 -1.96
CA ILE A 62 -0.81 6.55 -0.63
C ILE A 62 -2.29 6.35 -0.21
N ARG A 63 -3.26 6.97 -0.91
CA ARG A 63 -4.70 6.91 -0.54
C ARG A 63 -5.51 5.76 -1.11
N TRP A 64 -4.95 4.84 -1.89
CA TRP A 64 -5.73 3.71 -2.41
C TRP A 64 -6.33 2.83 -1.29
N LEU A 65 -5.65 2.73 -0.15
CA LEU A 65 -6.11 2.07 1.08
C LEU A 65 -7.32 2.75 1.73
N SER A 66 -7.48 4.05 1.50
CA SER A 66 -8.68 4.78 1.93
C SER A 66 -9.90 4.42 1.08
N ARG A 67 -9.70 4.02 -0.20
CA ARG A 67 -10.78 3.53 -1.06
C ARG A 67 -11.37 2.22 -0.53
N GLY A 68 -10.54 1.28 -0.07
CA GLY A 68 -11.04 0.05 0.57
C GLY A 68 -11.98 0.32 1.77
N LYS A 69 -11.65 1.32 2.59
CA LYS A 69 -12.50 1.76 3.71
C LYS A 69 -13.78 2.43 3.24
N VAL A 70 -13.72 3.23 2.17
CA VAL A 70 -14.90 3.85 1.53
C VAL A 70 -15.84 2.77 1.00
N LEU A 71 -15.33 1.78 0.25
CA LEU A 71 -16.12 0.67 -0.28
C LEU A 71 -16.77 -0.15 0.84
N SER A 72 -16.02 -0.47 1.89
CA SER A 72 -16.57 -1.17 3.05
C SER A 72 -17.67 -0.37 3.75
N ARG A 73 -17.52 0.96 3.84
CA ARG A 73 -18.53 1.84 4.43
C ARG A 73 -19.76 1.96 3.54
N LEU A 74 -19.58 2.11 2.23
CA LEU A 74 -20.64 2.16 1.24
C LEU A 74 -21.45 0.85 1.25
N PHE A 75 -20.76 -0.30 1.26
CA PHE A 75 -21.41 -1.60 1.31
C PHE A 75 -22.24 -1.80 2.59
N LYS A 76 -21.73 -1.31 3.73
CA LYS A 76 -22.46 -1.34 5.02
C LYS A 76 -23.69 -0.44 5.02
N LEU A 77 -23.60 0.75 4.42
CA LEU A 77 -24.66 1.75 4.38
C LEU A 77 -25.52 1.68 3.10
N ARG A 78 -25.44 0.59 2.34
CA ARG A 78 -26.03 0.49 1.00
C ARG A 78 -27.54 0.75 1.00
N HIS A 79 -28.26 0.38 2.06
CA HIS A 79 -29.71 0.57 2.15
C HIS A 79 -30.06 2.04 2.42
N GLU A 80 -29.35 2.68 3.35
CA GLU A 80 -29.51 4.08 3.72
C GLU A 80 -29.11 5.01 2.56
N VAL A 81 -27.99 4.70 1.90
CA VAL A 81 -27.52 5.42 0.71
C VAL A 81 -28.53 5.29 -0.43
N ARG A 82 -29.10 4.08 -0.63
CA ARG A 82 -30.16 3.87 -1.61
C ARG A 82 -31.40 4.73 -1.32
N LEU A 83 -31.87 4.74 -0.07
CA LEU A 83 -33.03 5.55 0.33
C LEU A 83 -32.77 7.04 0.12
N PHE A 84 -31.59 7.52 0.50
CA PHE A 84 -31.19 8.91 0.30
C PHE A 84 -31.25 9.35 -1.17
N PHE A 85 -30.73 8.53 -2.09
CA PHE A 85 -30.75 8.86 -3.52
C PHE A 85 -32.15 8.80 -4.14
N ILE A 86 -33.01 7.88 -3.69
CA ILE A 86 -34.42 7.83 -4.10
C ILE A 86 -35.14 9.13 -3.70
N GLU A 87 -34.89 9.62 -2.48
CA GLU A 87 -35.52 10.83 -1.96
C GLU A 87 -35.03 12.12 -2.66
N HIS A 88 -33.74 12.21 -3.00
CA HIS A 88 -33.14 13.46 -3.48
C HIS A 88 -33.00 13.56 -5.01
N LYS A 89 -33.39 12.53 -5.80
CA LYS A 89 -33.32 12.48 -7.28
C LYS A 89 -31.96 12.83 -7.90
N SER A 90 -30.89 12.83 -7.11
CA SER A 90 -29.60 13.45 -7.46
C SER A 90 -28.58 12.48 -8.07
N SER A 91 -28.86 11.17 -8.13
CA SER A 91 -28.09 10.20 -8.93
C SER A 91 -28.93 8.95 -9.22
N ILE A 92 -29.65 8.95 -10.35
CA ILE A 92 -30.49 7.82 -10.78
C ILE A 92 -29.61 6.58 -11.02
N THR A 93 -28.43 6.76 -11.60
CA THR A 93 -27.52 5.67 -11.99
C THR A 93 -27.02 4.85 -10.79
N LEU A 94 -26.58 5.47 -9.70
CA LEU A 94 -26.10 4.71 -8.53
C LEU A 94 -27.26 4.02 -7.79
N SER A 95 -28.45 4.63 -7.78
CA SER A 95 -29.64 4.05 -7.15
C SER A 95 -30.10 2.77 -7.86
N GLU A 96 -29.97 2.71 -9.18
CA GLU A 96 -30.24 1.51 -9.99
C GLU A 96 -29.20 0.41 -9.73
N ARG A 97 -27.90 0.77 -9.67
CA ARG A 97 -26.81 -0.15 -9.34
C ARG A 97 -26.91 -0.75 -7.94
N LEU A 98 -27.42 0.00 -6.97
CA LEU A 98 -27.68 -0.49 -5.61
C LEU A 98 -28.84 -1.51 -5.52
N ASN A 99 -29.56 -1.75 -6.62
CA ASN A 99 -30.52 -2.85 -6.74
C ASN A 99 -30.00 -4.01 -7.61
N ASP A 100 -28.84 -3.85 -8.26
CA ASP A 100 -28.23 -4.90 -9.07
C ASP A 100 -27.42 -5.85 -8.17
N PHE A 101 -27.85 -7.10 -8.13
CA PHE A 101 -27.18 -8.16 -7.38
C PHE A 101 -25.72 -8.36 -7.82
N SER A 102 -25.44 -8.35 -9.14
CA SER A 102 -24.10 -8.59 -9.67
C SER A 102 -23.13 -7.46 -9.28
N TRP A 103 -23.64 -6.23 -9.28
CA TRP A 103 -22.89 -5.05 -8.85
C TRP A 103 -22.60 -5.08 -7.35
N LEU A 104 -23.61 -5.36 -6.52
CA LEU A 104 -23.45 -5.47 -5.07
C LEU A 104 -22.52 -6.62 -4.66
N ALA A 105 -22.60 -7.76 -5.34
CA ALA A 105 -21.69 -8.89 -5.17
C ALA A 105 -20.25 -8.47 -5.47
N SER A 106 -20.04 -7.76 -6.58
CA SER A 106 -18.72 -7.23 -6.96
C SER A 106 -18.19 -6.21 -5.95
N LEU A 107 -19.05 -5.30 -5.46
CA LEU A 107 -18.71 -4.32 -4.43
C LEU A 107 -18.31 -5.00 -3.10
N ALA A 108 -19.04 -6.04 -2.68
CA ALA A 108 -18.74 -6.80 -1.47
C ALA A 108 -17.37 -7.49 -1.55
N TYR A 109 -17.09 -8.14 -2.68
CA TYR A 109 -15.78 -8.74 -2.96
C TYR A 109 -14.66 -7.70 -2.94
N LEU A 110 -14.85 -6.56 -3.63
CA LEU A 110 -13.88 -5.47 -3.68
C LEU A 110 -13.60 -4.91 -2.28
N SER A 111 -14.64 -4.72 -1.46
CA SER A 111 -14.46 -4.33 -0.05
C SER A 111 -13.55 -5.30 0.71
N ASP A 112 -13.75 -6.61 0.55
CA ASP A 112 -12.97 -7.62 1.27
C ASP A 112 -11.52 -7.74 0.76
N ILE A 113 -11.29 -7.80 -0.55
CA ILE A 113 -9.93 -7.93 -1.10
C ILE A 113 -9.09 -6.69 -0.78
N PHE A 114 -9.67 -5.49 -0.83
CA PHE A 114 -8.99 -4.26 -0.44
C PHE A 114 -8.70 -4.23 1.07
N ALA A 115 -9.57 -4.80 1.90
CA ALA A 115 -9.30 -4.93 3.34
C ALA A 115 -8.08 -5.84 3.59
N HIS A 116 -8.00 -6.99 2.89
CA HIS A 116 -6.84 -7.90 2.96
C HIS A 116 -5.55 -7.23 2.49
N LEU A 117 -5.60 -6.52 1.36
CA LEU A 117 -4.46 -5.78 0.82
C LEU A 117 -4.03 -4.64 1.75
N ASN A 118 -4.97 -4.00 2.45
CA ASN A 118 -4.65 -3.01 3.47
C ASN A 118 -3.97 -3.60 4.70
N VAL A 119 -4.38 -4.79 5.14
CA VAL A 119 -3.68 -5.51 6.22
C VAL A 119 -2.26 -5.87 5.79
N LEU A 120 -2.08 -6.38 4.56
CA LEU A 120 -0.76 -6.62 3.99
C LEU A 120 0.06 -5.34 4.01
N ASN A 121 -0.45 -4.24 3.44
CA ASN A 121 0.26 -2.97 3.38
C ASN A 121 0.71 -2.45 4.76
N LEU A 122 -0.17 -2.48 5.76
CA LEU A 122 0.19 -2.09 7.13
C LEU A 122 1.27 -3.00 7.71
N SER A 123 1.22 -4.30 7.38
CA SER A 123 2.26 -5.23 7.81
C SER A 123 3.59 -5.00 7.07
N LEU A 124 3.58 -4.43 5.87
CA LEU A 124 4.79 -4.03 5.15
C LEU A 124 5.39 -2.72 5.69
N GLN A 125 4.70 -2.01 6.59
CA GLN A 125 5.18 -0.78 7.21
C GLN A 125 5.81 -1.06 8.59
N GLY A 126 6.83 -0.29 8.96
CA GLY A 126 7.40 -0.28 10.32
C GLY A 126 8.92 -0.18 10.37
N SER A 127 9.45 0.37 11.46
CA SER A 127 10.89 0.62 11.67
C SER A 127 11.77 -0.63 11.74
N HIS A 128 11.18 -1.81 11.93
CA HIS A 128 11.88 -3.10 12.10
C HIS A 128 11.50 -4.14 11.04
N VAL A 129 10.83 -3.73 9.97
CA VAL A 129 10.47 -4.62 8.86
C VAL A 129 11.67 -4.71 7.91
N THR A 130 12.21 -5.91 7.75
CA THR A 130 13.33 -6.21 6.84
C THR A 130 12.79 -6.77 5.52
N ILE A 131 13.61 -6.78 4.47
CA ILE A 131 13.22 -7.36 3.17
C ILE A 131 12.75 -8.81 3.30
N PHE A 132 13.41 -9.62 4.12
CA PHE A 132 13.03 -11.01 4.36
C PHE A 132 11.62 -11.10 4.96
N LYS A 133 11.29 -10.22 5.91
CA LYS A 133 9.93 -10.14 6.45
C LYS A 133 8.92 -9.66 5.40
N VAL A 134 9.32 -8.78 4.48
CA VAL A 134 8.45 -8.35 3.36
C VAL A 134 8.23 -9.52 2.40
N GLU A 135 9.28 -10.22 2.01
CA GLU A 135 9.24 -11.41 1.15
C GLU A 135 8.35 -12.49 1.76
N ASP A 136 8.57 -12.86 3.02
CA ASP A 136 7.74 -13.82 3.75
C ASP A 136 6.25 -13.42 3.74
N LYS A 137 5.96 -12.13 3.92
CA LYS A 137 4.60 -11.58 3.92
C LYS A 137 3.96 -11.58 2.54
N ILE A 138 4.73 -11.26 1.50
CA ILE A 138 4.29 -11.30 0.10
C ILE A 138 4.05 -12.76 -0.32
N GLU A 139 4.95 -13.67 0.01
CA GLU A 139 4.81 -15.10 -0.27
C GLU A 139 3.61 -15.70 0.48
N ALA A 140 3.40 -15.32 1.74
CA ALA A 140 2.19 -15.68 2.48
C ALA A 140 0.92 -15.15 1.82
N MET A 141 0.96 -13.93 1.24
CA MET A 141 -0.17 -13.38 0.48
C MET A 141 -0.42 -14.17 -0.81
N ILE A 142 0.63 -14.50 -1.57
CA ILE A 142 0.54 -15.30 -2.80
C ILE A 142 -0.13 -16.65 -2.50
N LYS A 143 0.34 -17.37 -1.47
CA LYS A 143 -0.24 -18.65 -1.03
C LYS A 143 -1.70 -18.51 -0.57
N LYS A 144 -2.06 -17.40 0.11
CA LYS A 144 -3.45 -17.11 0.46
C LYS A 144 -4.32 -16.91 -0.78
N LEU A 145 -3.86 -16.12 -1.75
CA LEU A 145 -4.57 -15.92 -3.03
C LEU A 145 -4.78 -17.25 -3.76
N GLU A 146 -3.80 -18.16 -3.75
CA GLU A 146 -3.92 -19.50 -4.35
C GLU A 146 -4.99 -20.33 -3.67
N LEU A 147 -4.97 -20.37 -2.35
CA LEU A 147 -6.00 -21.03 -1.56
C LEU A 147 -7.38 -20.42 -1.83
N TRP A 148 -7.48 -19.10 -1.96
CA TRP A 148 -8.75 -18.42 -2.24
C TRP A 148 -9.27 -18.75 -3.65
N ASN A 149 -8.41 -18.84 -4.66
CA ASN A 149 -8.82 -19.25 -6.01
C ASN A 149 -9.34 -20.72 -6.02
N LEU A 150 -8.71 -21.61 -5.26
CA LEU A 150 -9.18 -22.98 -5.06
C LEU A 150 -10.55 -23.03 -4.35
N ARG A 151 -10.76 -22.18 -3.33
CA ARG A 151 -12.04 -22.09 -2.60
C ARG A 151 -13.16 -21.53 -3.48
N LEU A 152 -12.89 -20.50 -4.27
CA LEU A 152 -13.83 -19.94 -5.25
C LEU A 152 -14.32 -21.00 -6.25
N SER A 153 -13.42 -21.89 -6.69
CA SER A 153 -13.77 -22.99 -7.59
C SER A 153 -14.71 -24.02 -6.95
N LYS A 154 -14.73 -24.10 -5.61
CA LYS A 154 -15.63 -24.96 -4.82
C LYS A 154 -16.88 -24.22 -4.30
N LYS A 155 -17.14 -23.00 -4.78
CA LYS A 155 -18.20 -22.10 -4.25
C LYS A 155 -18.08 -21.85 -2.73
N ASN A 156 -16.87 -21.91 -2.16
CA ASN A 156 -16.61 -21.51 -0.78
C ASN A 156 -16.06 -20.09 -0.77
N TYR A 157 -16.71 -19.20 -0.02
CA TYR A 157 -16.41 -17.76 0.00
C TYR A 157 -15.94 -17.26 1.37
N ASP A 158 -15.63 -18.16 2.32
CA ASP A 158 -15.28 -17.83 3.72
C ASP A 158 -14.12 -16.83 3.86
N SER A 159 -13.25 -16.78 2.85
CA SER A 159 -12.14 -15.82 2.78
C SER A 159 -12.58 -14.36 2.62
N PHE A 160 -13.81 -14.12 2.20
CA PHE A 160 -14.39 -12.82 1.88
C PHE A 160 -15.70 -12.65 2.67
N GLN A 161 -15.62 -12.10 3.89
CA GLN A 161 -16.74 -12.08 4.83
C GLN A 161 -17.95 -11.28 4.35
N ASN A 162 -17.75 -10.07 3.80
CA ASN A 162 -18.85 -9.25 3.31
C ASN A 162 -19.51 -9.93 2.10
N PHE A 163 -18.70 -10.51 1.22
CA PHE A 163 -19.17 -11.24 0.05
C PHE A 163 -19.95 -12.50 0.43
N ASN A 164 -19.42 -13.32 1.35
CA ASN A 164 -20.09 -14.53 1.81
C ASN A 164 -21.42 -14.21 2.50
N ASN A 165 -21.41 -13.26 3.44
CA ASN A 165 -22.63 -12.84 4.14
C ASN A 165 -23.69 -12.29 3.18
N PHE A 166 -23.27 -11.57 2.13
CA PHE A 166 -24.19 -11.07 1.11
C PHE A 166 -24.89 -12.20 0.36
N LEU A 167 -24.14 -13.20 -0.11
CA LEU A 167 -24.68 -14.36 -0.82
C LEU A 167 -25.59 -15.20 0.08
N GLU A 168 -25.24 -15.38 1.35
CA GLU A 168 -26.09 -16.09 2.32
C GLU A 168 -27.42 -15.35 2.59
N LEU A 169 -27.39 -14.02 2.66
CA LEU A 169 -28.56 -13.19 2.91
C LEU A 169 -29.51 -13.14 1.70
N THR A 170 -28.98 -12.99 0.49
CA THR A 170 -29.81 -12.92 -0.73
C THR A 170 -30.29 -14.30 -1.17
N LYS A 171 -29.54 -15.37 -0.84
CA LYS A 171 -29.75 -16.74 -1.34
C LYS A 171 -29.74 -16.85 -2.87
N GLU A 172 -29.19 -15.84 -3.54
CA GLU A 172 -29.05 -15.82 -5.00
C GLU A 172 -27.74 -16.50 -5.42
N GLU A 173 -27.78 -17.23 -6.54
CA GLU A 173 -26.56 -17.82 -7.10
C GLU A 173 -25.73 -16.76 -7.81
N LEU A 174 -24.42 -16.78 -7.57
CA LEU A 174 -23.47 -15.91 -8.24
C LEU A 174 -23.44 -16.21 -9.75
N SER A 175 -23.63 -15.18 -10.57
CA SER A 175 -23.49 -15.28 -12.03
C SER A 175 -22.09 -15.78 -12.42
N GLY A 176 -22.04 -16.65 -13.45
CA GLY A 176 -20.79 -17.19 -13.99
C GLY A 176 -19.82 -16.11 -14.46
N GLU A 177 -20.33 -14.98 -14.95
CA GLU A 177 -19.54 -13.82 -15.36
C GLU A 177 -18.84 -13.16 -14.17
N VAL A 178 -19.56 -12.87 -13.09
CA VAL A 178 -18.97 -12.26 -11.87
C VAL A 178 -17.93 -13.19 -11.25
N SER A 179 -18.21 -14.50 -11.20
CA SER A 179 -17.25 -15.51 -10.74
C SER A 179 -15.96 -15.48 -11.56
N LYS A 180 -16.07 -15.35 -12.88
CA LYS A 180 -14.93 -15.27 -13.80
C LYS A 180 -14.09 -14.02 -13.55
N TYR A 181 -14.71 -12.85 -13.37
CA TYR A 181 -13.98 -11.60 -13.09
C TYR A 181 -13.23 -11.64 -11.76
N ILE A 182 -13.85 -12.21 -10.72
CA ILE A 182 -13.22 -12.39 -9.40
C ILE A 182 -11.99 -13.31 -9.51
N LYS A 183 -12.12 -14.47 -10.17
CA LYS A 183 -11.01 -15.40 -10.38
C LYS A 183 -9.87 -14.76 -11.17
N GLN A 184 -10.20 -14.10 -12.27
CA GLN A 184 -9.22 -13.37 -13.08
C GLN A 184 -8.45 -12.34 -12.25
N HIS A 185 -9.16 -11.55 -11.44
CA HIS A 185 -8.51 -10.56 -10.58
C HIS A 185 -7.52 -11.19 -9.59
N ILE A 186 -7.88 -12.32 -8.96
CA ILE A 186 -6.99 -13.01 -8.03
C ILE A 186 -5.74 -13.55 -8.73
N GLU A 187 -5.89 -14.12 -9.92
CA GLU A 187 -4.76 -14.62 -10.71
C GLU A 187 -3.84 -13.47 -11.17
N ASP A 188 -4.41 -12.34 -11.57
CA ASP A 188 -3.66 -11.15 -11.96
C ASP A 188 -2.88 -10.57 -10.76
N LEU A 189 -3.50 -10.56 -9.57
CA LEU A 189 -2.83 -10.19 -8.32
C LEU A 189 -1.68 -11.14 -7.99
N GLN A 190 -1.90 -12.47 -8.09
CA GLN A 190 -0.85 -13.47 -7.85
C GLN A 190 0.35 -13.25 -8.77
N ARG A 191 0.13 -13.17 -10.08
CA ARG A 191 1.20 -12.95 -11.07
C ARG A 191 1.96 -11.67 -10.74
N SER A 192 1.23 -10.61 -10.41
CA SER A 192 1.82 -9.32 -10.10
C SER A 192 2.61 -9.30 -8.78
N PHE A 193 2.19 -10.06 -7.76
CA PHE A 193 2.97 -10.24 -6.53
C PHE A 193 4.19 -11.13 -6.74
N ARG A 194 4.14 -12.12 -7.63
CA ARG A 194 5.31 -12.92 -8.03
C ARG A 194 6.35 -12.07 -8.76
N ASP A 195 5.89 -11.10 -9.55
CA ASP A 195 6.76 -10.15 -10.23
C ASP A 195 7.44 -9.13 -9.28
N TYR A 196 7.06 -9.13 -8.00
CA TYR A 196 7.52 -8.14 -7.01
C TYR A 196 9.02 -8.28 -6.66
N PHE A 197 9.51 -9.53 -6.60
CA PHE A 197 10.88 -9.89 -6.27
C PHE A 197 11.51 -10.79 -7.34
N LEU A 198 11.42 -10.39 -8.61
CA LEU A 198 12.02 -11.17 -9.70
C LEU A 198 13.55 -11.22 -9.56
N LEU A 199 14.01 -12.38 -9.11
CA LEU A 199 15.37 -12.85 -9.34
C LEU A 199 15.40 -13.53 -10.70
N THR A 200 16.47 -13.30 -11.46
CA THR A 200 16.73 -14.12 -12.66
C THR A 200 17.27 -15.48 -12.22
N SER A 201 17.16 -16.54 -13.03
CA SER A 201 17.68 -17.87 -12.64
C SER A 201 19.14 -17.85 -12.15
N PRO A 202 20.07 -17.09 -12.77
CA PRO A 202 21.44 -16.95 -12.24
C PRO A 202 21.51 -16.28 -10.86
N GLU A 203 20.57 -15.40 -10.54
CA GLU A 203 20.50 -14.75 -9.22
C GLU A 203 19.91 -15.67 -8.16
N GLU A 204 18.98 -16.56 -8.53
CA GLU A 204 18.47 -17.62 -7.66
C GLU A 204 19.60 -18.59 -7.29
N ASP A 205 20.41 -19.01 -8.27
CA ASP A 205 21.58 -19.87 -8.03
C ASP A 205 22.59 -19.20 -7.09
N ASN A 206 22.91 -17.93 -7.34
CA ASN A 206 23.80 -17.14 -6.47
C ASN A 206 23.24 -16.99 -5.06
N LEU A 207 21.92 -16.85 -4.91
CA LEU A 207 21.29 -16.76 -3.59
C LEU A 207 21.38 -18.10 -2.84
N ILE A 208 21.24 -19.22 -3.55
CA ILE A 208 21.44 -20.57 -2.98
C ILE A 208 22.89 -20.71 -2.49
N GLU A 209 23.88 -20.30 -3.27
CA GLU A 209 25.30 -20.32 -2.86
C GLU A 209 25.56 -19.48 -1.61
N ILE A 210 25.03 -18.25 -1.55
CA ILE A 210 25.18 -17.38 -0.36
C ILE A 210 24.51 -18.01 0.86
N SER A 211 23.30 -18.57 0.70
CA SER A 211 22.51 -19.14 1.80
C SER A 211 23.11 -20.43 2.38
N THR A 212 23.85 -21.17 1.56
CA THR A 212 24.53 -22.43 1.93
C THR A 212 25.96 -22.20 2.43
N ASN A 213 26.55 -21.02 2.18
CA ASN A 213 27.86 -20.65 2.67
C ASN A 213 27.86 -20.35 4.18
N GLY A 214 28.50 -21.22 4.97
CA GLY A 214 28.56 -21.09 6.43
C GLY A 214 29.23 -19.80 6.95
N SER A 215 30.24 -19.29 6.24
CA SER A 215 30.93 -18.04 6.62
C SER A 215 30.01 -16.82 6.41
N LEU A 216 29.37 -16.74 5.24
CA LEU A 216 28.42 -15.67 4.94
C LEU A 216 27.21 -15.71 5.88
N LYS A 217 26.75 -16.89 6.28
CA LYS A 217 25.68 -17.05 7.27
C LYS A 217 26.05 -16.52 8.66
N LEU A 218 27.28 -16.76 9.10
CA LEU A 218 27.80 -16.17 10.35
C LEU A 218 27.89 -14.64 10.26
N GLN A 219 28.41 -14.13 9.14
CA GLN A 219 28.51 -12.69 8.92
C GLN A 219 27.15 -11.99 8.81
N PHE A 220 26.16 -12.67 8.21
CA PHE A 220 24.79 -12.19 8.12
C PHE A 220 24.18 -11.95 9.51
N ASN A 221 24.46 -12.84 10.46
CA ASN A 221 23.97 -12.71 11.83
C ASN A 221 24.72 -11.64 12.65
N GLN A 222 25.91 -11.23 12.22
CA GLN A 222 26.76 -10.27 12.95
C GLN A 222 26.63 -8.83 12.43
N LYS A 223 26.21 -8.64 11.17
CA LYS A 223 26.14 -7.33 10.51
C LYS A 223 24.69 -6.88 10.35
N SER A 224 24.50 -5.56 10.24
CA SER A 224 23.22 -5.04 9.73
C SER A 224 23.04 -5.46 8.27
N LEU A 225 21.78 -5.52 7.81
CA LEU A 225 21.45 -5.98 6.47
C LEU A 225 22.18 -5.18 5.38
N GLU A 226 22.25 -3.86 5.53
CA GLU A 226 22.89 -2.97 4.55
C GLU A 226 24.38 -3.28 4.45
N ASN A 227 25.03 -3.45 5.61
CA ASN A 227 26.45 -3.74 5.70
C ASN A 227 26.79 -5.15 5.22
N PHE A 228 25.89 -6.12 5.42
CA PHE A 228 26.04 -7.45 4.85
C PHE A 228 26.02 -7.40 3.33
N TRP A 229 25.00 -6.78 2.73
CA TRP A 229 24.90 -6.72 1.26
C TRP A 229 26.02 -5.91 0.63
N LEU A 230 26.48 -4.82 1.26
CA LEU A 230 27.69 -4.08 0.83
C LEU A 230 28.95 -4.95 0.88
N HIS A 231 29.07 -5.83 1.88
CA HIS A 231 30.20 -6.75 1.97
C HIS A 231 30.18 -7.81 0.86
N VAL A 232 29.01 -8.40 0.62
CA VAL A 232 28.78 -9.45 -0.41
C VAL A 232 28.86 -8.88 -1.83
N GLN A 233 28.82 -7.55 -2.00
CA GLN A 233 28.89 -6.88 -3.30
C GLN A 233 30.15 -7.21 -4.12
N LYS A 234 31.26 -7.55 -3.45
CA LYS A 234 32.51 -7.92 -4.14
C LYS A 234 32.36 -9.21 -4.93
N ASP A 235 31.70 -10.20 -4.35
CA ASP A 235 31.58 -11.54 -4.91
C ASP A 235 30.28 -11.69 -5.72
N TYR A 236 29.20 -11.01 -5.30
CA TYR A 236 27.89 -11.06 -5.95
C TYR A 236 27.34 -9.65 -6.24
N PRO A 237 27.96 -8.89 -7.16
CA PRO A 237 27.66 -7.47 -7.38
C PRO A 237 26.24 -7.21 -7.89
N VAL A 238 25.70 -8.09 -8.74
CA VAL A 238 24.36 -7.95 -9.32
C VAL A 238 23.28 -8.16 -8.26
N LEU A 239 23.41 -9.25 -7.49
CA LEU A 239 22.46 -9.61 -6.44
C LEU A 239 22.53 -8.61 -5.28
N SER A 240 23.73 -8.22 -4.85
CA SER A 240 23.91 -7.16 -3.86
C SER A 240 23.33 -5.82 -4.33
N SER A 241 23.53 -5.43 -5.59
CA SER A 241 22.92 -4.22 -6.13
C SER A 241 21.40 -4.30 -6.11
N LYS A 242 20.79 -5.43 -6.47
CA LYS A 242 19.33 -5.63 -6.37
C LYS A 242 18.85 -5.57 -4.92
N ALA A 243 19.53 -6.25 -4.00
CA ALA A 243 19.20 -6.23 -2.58
C ALA A 243 19.27 -4.82 -2.00
N LEU A 244 20.35 -4.08 -2.25
CA LEU A 244 20.51 -2.69 -1.81
C LEU A 244 19.47 -1.75 -2.44
N LYS A 245 19.10 -1.97 -3.71
CA LYS A 245 18.02 -1.22 -4.39
C LYS A 245 16.64 -1.45 -3.77
N VAL A 246 16.43 -2.56 -3.07
CA VAL A 246 15.19 -2.82 -2.33
C VAL A 246 15.31 -2.35 -0.88
N LEU A 247 16.47 -2.53 -0.26
CA LEU A 247 16.69 -2.25 1.16
C LEU A 247 16.83 -0.77 1.48
N ILE A 248 17.54 0.01 0.65
CA ILE A 248 17.82 1.43 0.92
C ILE A 248 16.56 2.32 0.79
N PRO A 249 15.65 2.10 -0.18
CA PRO A 249 14.41 2.87 -0.26
C PRO A 249 13.45 2.62 0.90
N PHE A 250 13.60 1.52 1.64
CA PHE A 250 12.62 1.12 2.65
C PHE A 250 12.63 2.01 3.91
N PRO A 251 13.79 2.27 4.56
CA PRO A 251 13.89 3.27 5.63
C PRO A 251 13.48 4.67 5.18
N THR A 252 13.85 5.05 3.96
CA THR A 252 13.59 6.40 3.44
C THR A 252 12.13 6.63 3.11
N THR A 253 11.41 5.62 2.61
CA THR A 253 9.96 5.71 2.42
C THR A 253 9.22 5.82 3.74
N TYR A 254 9.59 5.00 4.73
CA TYR A 254 9.00 5.08 6.06
C TYR A 254 9.21 6.46 6.69
N LEU A 255 10.43 7.01 6.58
CA LEU A 255 10.72 8.38 7.04
C LEU A 255 9.90 9.43 6.28
N CYS A 256 9.71 9.27 4.97
CA CYS A 256 8.84 10.14 4.18
C CYS A 256 7.38 10.06 4.66
N GLU A 257 6.82 8.86 4.90
CA GLU A 257 5.45 8.70 5.40
C GLU A 257 5.28 9.23 6.83
N LYS A 258 6.28 9.01 7.70
CA LYS A 258 6.35 9.59 9.04
C LYS A 258 6.37 11.13 8.95
N ALA A 259 7.12 11.69 7.99
CA ALA A 259 7.19 13.13 7.74
C ALA A 259 5.85 13.68 7.26
N PHE A 260 5.19 13.02 6.30
CA PHE A 260 3.87 13.43 5.82
C PHE A 260 2.81 13.35 6.93
N SER A 261 2.82 12.29 7.73
CA SER A 261 1.88 12.14 8.85
C SER A 261 2.08 13.24 9.90
N ALA A 262 3.35 13.53 10.24
CA ALA A 262 3.70 14.65 11.12
C ALA A 262 3.26 16.00 10.52
N LEU A 263 3.44 16.19 9.21
CA LEU A 263 3.02 17.42 8.52
C LEU A 263 1.49 17.60 8.53
N VAL A 264 0.72 16.53 8.32
CA VAL A 264 -0.74 16.56 8.41
C VAL A 264 -1.20 16.93 9.82
N TYR A 265 -0.53 16.40 10.84
CA TYR A 265 -0.80 16.77 12.24
C TYR A 265 -0.46 18.24 12.53
N VAL A 266 0.70 18.70 12.05
CA VAL A 266 1.17 20.10 12.14
C VAL A 266 0.20 21.05 11.43
N LYS A 267 -0.37 20.61 10.31
CA LYS A 267 -1.41 21.31 9.53
C LYS A 267 -2.79 21.04 10.14
N ASN A 268 -3.02 21.58 11.34
CA ASN A 268 -4.36 21.54 11.94
C ASN A 268 -5.23 22.72 11.45
N LYS A 269 -6.55 22.57 11.52
CA LYS A 269 -7.54 23.56 11.02
C LYS A 269 -7.55 24.89 11.78
N PHE A 270 -6.88 24.96 12.93
CA PHE A 270 -6.82 26.14 13.80
C PHE A 270 -5.51 26.92 13.64
N ARG A 271 -4.58 26.41 12.82
CA ARG A 271 -3.27 27.00 12.62
C ARG A 271 -3.28 27.90 11.39
N ASN A 272 -3.22 29.21 11.64
CA ASN A 272 -3.31 30.23 10.59
C ASN A 272 -2.01 30.42 9.79
N ARG A 273 -0.85 29.96 10.30
CA ARG A 273 0.46 30.10 9.62
C ARG A 273 1.40 28.92 9.87
N LEU A 274 2.22 28.63 8.86
CA LEU A 274 3.21 27.54 8.83
C LEU A 274 4.63 28.13 8.75
N GLU A 275 5.09 28.81 9.79
CA GLU A 275 6.39 29.50 9.78
C GLU A 275 7.57 28.58 10.18
N ASN A 276 7.37 27.52 10.97
CA ASN A 276 8.44 26.68 11.54
C ASN A 276 8.30 25.17 11.26
N VAL A 277 7.73 24.81 10.11
CA VAL A 277 7.43 23.41 9.75
C VAL A 277 8.69 22.54 9.74
N GLU A 278 9.82 23.07 9.27
CA GLU A 278 11.07 22.31 9.20
C GLU A 278 11.56 21.88 10.59
N SER A 279 11.59 22.81 11.55
CA SER A 279 12.01 22.54 12.94
C SER A 279 11.09 21.55 13.63
N GLU A 280 9.78 21.67 13.41
CA GLU A 280 8.78 20.73 13.96
C GLU A 280 8.91 19.33 13.36
N LEU A 281 9.13 19.24 12.04
CA LEU A 281 9.38 17.96 11.39
C LEU A 281 10.69 17.34 11.86
N ARG A 282 11.76 18.11 12.06
CA ARG A 282 13.03 17.61 12.62
C ARG A 282 12.81 17.00 13.99
N LEU A 283 12.07 17.66 14.89
CA LEU A 283 11.73 17.13 16.21
C LEU A 283 10.89 15.84 16.13
N LYS A 284 9.93 15.75 15.20
CA LYS A 284 9.06 14.57 15.05
C LYS A 284 9.73 13.39 14.37
N LEU A 285 10.68 13.64 13.46
CA LEU A 285 11.34 12.61 12.66
C LEU A 285 12.60 12.08 13.33
N SER A 286 13.30 12.93 14.08
CA SER A 286 14.52 12.58 14.81
C SER A 286 14.26 11.51 15.87
N ASN A 287 15.27 10.66 16.08
CA ASN A 287 15.34 9.74 17.21
C ASN A 287 16.21 10.32 18.36
N ILE A 288 16.65 11.57 18.23
CA ILE A 288 17.45 12.26 19.25
C ILE A 288 16.50 12.73 20.35
N GLU A 289 16.73 12.27 21.58
CA GLU A 289 16.02 12.78 22.74
C GLU A 289 16.51 14.21 23.04
N PRO A 290 15.61 15.21 23.07
CA PRO A 290 16.00 16.56 23.45
C PRO A 290 16.42 16.56 24.92
N ASN A 291 17.59 17.16 25.21
CA ASN A 291 18.06 17.32 26.57
C ASN A 291 17.25 18.43 27.26
N ILE A 292 16.10 18.04 27.83
CA ILE A 292 15.14 18.94 28.47
C ILE A 292 15.77 19.66 29.67
N GLU A 293 16.63 18.98 30.43
CA GLU A 293 17.29 19.57 31.60
C GLU A 293 18.18 20.75 31.21
N LYS A 294 18.96 20.59 30.13
CA LYS A 294 19.79 21.68 29.59
C LYS A 294 18.92 22.83 29.08
N LEU A 295 17.85 22.54 28.33
CA LEU A 295 16.92 23.56 27.85
C LEU A 295 16.25 24.34 28.99
N MET A 296 15.83 23.64 30.05
CA MET A 296 15.27 24.26 31.24
C MET A 296 16.29 25.13 31.98
N SER A 297 17.57 24.74 32.00
CA SER A 297 18.63 25.53 32.63
C SER A 297 18.97 26.82 31.87
N GLU A 298 18.71 26.86 30.57
CA GLU A 298 18.98 28.01 29.69
C GLU A 298 17.76 28.96 29.55
N MET A 299 16.57 28.53 29.98
CA MET A 299 15.36 29.35 29.94
C MET A 299 15.21 30.21 31.20
N GLN A 300 15.12 31.53 31.03
CA GLN A 300 14.75 32.44 32.09
C GLN A 300 13.29 32.20 32.51
N TYR A 301 13.07 31.93 33.81
CA TYR A 301 11.72 31.83 34.37
C TYR A 301 11.03 33.19 34.26
N HIS A 302 10.01 33.28 33.40
CA HIS A 302 9.11 34.42 33.37
C HIS A 302 7.92 34.13 34.29
N PRO A 303 7.89 34.68 35.51
CA PRO A 303 6.68 34.62 36.32
C PRO A 303 5.58 35.39 35.58
N SER A 304 4.45 34.74 35.34
CA SER A 304 3.25 35.43 34.87
C SER A 304 2.82 36.46 35.92
N HIS A 305 2.62 37.69 35.47
CA HIS A 305 2.04 38.78 36.27
C HIS A 305 0.60 38.50 36.68
#